data_AF-A0AAP0CQX7-F1
#
_entry.id   AF-A0AAP0CQX7-F1
#
_cell.length_a   1.000
_cell.length_b   1.000
_cell.length_c   1.000
_cell.angle_alpha   90.00
_cell.angle_beta   90.00
_cell.angle_gamma   90.00
#
_symmetry.space_group_name_H-M   'P 1'
#
loop_
_entity.id
_entity.type
_entity.pdbx_description
1 polymer ?
#
loop_
_entity_poly.entity_id
_entity_poly.type
_entity_poly.pdbx_seq_one_letter_code
_entity_poly.pdbx_strand_id
1 'polypeptide(L)'
;MDSKKVIVCDNGTGYVKCGFAGENFPTSVFPCVVGRPTLRYEETLLEQELKDIVVGETCLNLRHQLDISYPVNNGIVQKWNDMGHVWDHAFYNELKVDPSECNILLTDPPLNPSRNREKMVETMFEKYNFAGVFIQIQAVLTLYAQGLLTGLVIDSGDGVSHVVPVVDGYSFPHLTKRMNVAGRHITSYLVDLLLRRGYAMNKSADFETVRDIKEKLCYISYDYKREYQLGLETTILVKNYTLPDGRVIKVGTERFQAPEALFTPELIDVEGDGIADMVFHCIQEMDIDNRMMLYQHIVLSGGSTMYPGLPSRLEKEILDRYLDVVLKGNKVGLKKLRLRIEDPPRRKHMVYLGGAVLAGIMKDAPEFWISRQDYLEEGVSCLSKFDPSLTDSTELWLLQWPKDQVPDFEGKQLSLDFIVMMGSCALLKPRLVRKSFDVVSFAAREPKSTVFLSSAADSKILGKITRRVSFVHYLDPIEVPKEDTKRLKQLYERSSTTSLTKSAYNFATPTKSTRPGPSSGRASTHSSDRRSSLSEEKVLSYKEYKTRPNKTRPIKWSGL
;
A
#
# COMPACT_ATOMS: atom_id res chain seq x y z
N MET A 1 -17.01 -33.82 1.47
CA MET A 1 -16.91 -32.60 2.29
C MET A 1 -17.08 -31.45 1.34
N ASP A 2 -18.25 -30.84 1.27
CA ASP A 2 -18.46 -29.66 0.43
C ASP A 2 -17.56 -28.55 0.97
N SER A 3 -16.61 -28.08 0.15
CA SER A 3 -15.67 -27.06 0.59
C SER A 3 -16.43 -25.75 0.78
N LYS A 4 -16.49 -25.28 2.04
CA LYS A 4 -17.20 -24.07 2.48
C LYS A 4 -16.96 -22.92 1.49
N LYS A 5 -18.01 -22.24 1.04
CA LYS A 5 -17.85 -21.11 0.13
C LYS A 5 -17.09 -19.99 0.85
N VAL A 6 -16.13 -19.40 0.16
CA VAL A 6 -15.34 -18.28 0.70
C VAL A 6 -15.69 -17.03 -0.08
N ILE A 7 -16.13 -16.02 0.64
CA ILE A 7 -16.53 -14.72 0.11
C ILE A 7 -15.36 -13.76 0.26
N VAL A 8 -15.14 -12.93 -0.74
CA VAL A 8 -14.18 -11.82 -0.69
C VAL A 8 -14.96 -10.53 -0.81
N CYS A 9 -14.73 -9.59 0.10
CA CYS A 9 -15.43 -8.31 0.14
C CYS A 9 -14.43 -7.16 0.33
N ASP A 10 -14.26 -6.36 -0.74
CA ASP A 10 -13.51 -5.11 -0.74
C ASP A 10 -14.44 -3.93 -0.44
N ASN A 11 -14.33 -3.40 0.78
CA ASN A 11 -15.14 -2.29 1.28
C ASN A 11 -14.56 -0.94 0.84
N GLY A 12 -14.75 -0.58 -0.43
CA GLY A 12 -14.31 0.71 -0.96
C GLY A 12 -15.18 1.88 -0.53
N THR A 13 -14.59 3.08 -0.46
CA THR A 13 -15.31 4.34 -0.14
C THR A 13 -16.37 4.72 -1.18
N GLY A 14 -16.08 4.44 -2.45
CA GLY A 14 -17.01 4.73 -3.55
C GLY A 14 -17.83 3.50 -3.95
N TYR A 15 -17.16 2.35 -4.07
CA TYR A 15 -17.75 1.10 -4.56
C TYR A 15 -17.32 -0.07 -3.70
N VAL A 16 -18.29 -0.90 -3.33
CA VAL A 16 -18.06 -2.23 -2.76
C VAL A 16 -17.84 -3.20 -3.91
N LYS A 17 -16.85 -4.08 -3.79
CA LYS A 17 -16.67 -5.20 -4.72
C LYS A 17 -16.71 -6.48 -3.93
N CYS A 18 -17.64 -7.36 -4.27
CA CYS A 18 -17.80 -8.64 -3.62
C CYS A 18 -17.89 -9.78 -4.63
N GLY A 19 -17.56 -10.98 -4.17
CA GLY A 19 -17.65 -12.20 -4.96
C GLY A 19 -16.99 -13.37 -4.27
N PHE A 20 -16.66 -14.41 -5.03
CA PHE A 20 -16.15 -15.66 -4.49
C PHE A 20 -14.64 -15.82 -4.67
N ALA A 21 -14.03 -16.59 -3.75
CA ALA A 21 -12.64 -16.99 -3.87
C ALA A 21 -12.37 -17.76 -5.16
N GLY A 22 -11.22 -17.50 -5.79
CA GLY A 22 -10.83 -18.09 -7.08
C GLY A 22 -11.45 -17.43 -8.33
N GLU A 23 -12.37 -16.46 -8.17
CA GLU A 23 -12.92 -15.73 -9.32
C GLU A 23 -11.97 -14.64 -9.81
N ASN A 24 -11.88 -14.51 -11.14
CA ASN A 24 -11.03 -13.51 -11.79
C ASN A 24 -11.64 -12.10 -11.79
N PHE A 25 -12.94 -11.99 -11.57
CA PHE A 25 -13.68 -10.73 -11.55
C PHE A 25 -14.62 -10.74 -10.34
N PRO A 26 -14.87 -9.58 -9.72
CA PRO A 26 -15.90 -9.48 -8.70
C PRO A 26 -17.26 -9.84 -9.30
N THR A 27 -18.01 -10.69 -8.60
CA THR A 27 -19.38 -11.07 -9.01
C THR A 27 -20.28 -9.85 -9.04
N SER A 28 -20.13 -8.94 -8.07
CA SER A 28 -20.89 -7.70 -7.99
C SER A 28 -20.00 -6.52 -7.63
N VAL A 29 -20.28 -5.38 -8.26
CA VAL A 29 -19.68 -4.08 -7.98
C VAL A 29 -20.79 -3.05 -7.94
N PHE A 30 -21.02 -2.48 -6.77
CA PHE A 30 -22.10 -1.51 -6.57
C PHE A 30 -21.63 -0.33 -5.71
N PRO A 31 -22.26 0.84 -5.84
CA PRO A 31 -21.85 2.03 -5.11
C PRO A 31 -22.14 1.89 -3.60
N CYS A 32 -21.19 2.32 -2.77
CA CYS A 32 -21.28 2.28 -1.31
C CYS A 32 -22.14 3.44 -0.80
N VAL A 33 -23.45 3.35 -1.02
CA VAL A 33 -24.43 4.41 -0.71
C VAL A 33 -25.70 3.80 -0.10
N VAL A 34 -26.28 4.53 0.86
CA VAL A 34 -27.56 4.19 1.48
C VAL A 34 -28.50 5.37 1.28
N GLY A 35 -29.68 5.10 0.75
CA GLY A 35 -30.72 6.10 0.48
C GLY A 35 -31.92 5.88 1.39
N ARG A 36 -32.41 6.95 1.99
CA ARG A 36 -33.66 6.96 2.78
C ARG A 36 -34.67 7.87 2.11
N PRO A 37 -35.93 7.48 1.95
CA PRO A 37 -36.95 8.36 1.36
C PRO A 37 -37.06 9.68 2.11
N THR A 38 -36.93 10.80 1.38
CA THR A 38 -37.13 12.14 1.96
C THR A 38 -38.63 12.37 2.04
N LEU A 39 -39.24 12.04 3.18
CA LEU A 39 -40.68 12.21 3.37
C LEU A 39 -41.08 13.68 3.24
N ARG A 40 -41.60 14.04 2.07
CA ARG A 40 -42.64 15.06 1.90
C ARG A 40 -43.68 14.56 0.90
N TYR A 41 -44.88 14.37 1.45
CA TYR A 41 -46.19 14.31 0.80
C TYR A 41 -46.74 12.94 0.37
N GLU A 42 -48.01 12.79 0.74
CA GLU A 42 -48.94 11.70 0.54
C GLU A 42 -49.26 11.48 -0.95
N GLU A 43 -48.29 11.08 -1.76
CA GLU A 43 -48.56 10.66 -3.14
C GLU A 43 -47.93 9.32 -3.44
N THR A 44 -48.75 8.30 -3.25
CA THR A 44 -48.66 6.97 -3.84
C THR A 44 -48.74 7.10 -5.37
N LEU A 45 -47.70 7.60 -6.03
CA LEU A 45 -47.73 7.86 -7.48
C LEU A 45 -46.82 6.97 -8.33
N LEU A 46 -46.22 5.92 -7.77
CA LEU A 46 -45.53 4.90 -8.56
C LEU A 46 -45.85 3.50 -8.03
N GLU A 47 -46.12 2.56 -8.95
CA GLU A 47 -46.43 1.13 -8.74
C GLU A 47 -45.30 0.30 -8.09
N GLN A 48 -44.31 0.96 -7.48
CA GLN A 48 -43.21 0.31 -6.76
C GLN A 48 -43.31 0.63 -5.27
N GLU A 49 -43.42 -0.41 -4.44
CA GLU A 49 -43.23 -0.30 -3.00
C GLU A 49 -41.81 0.23 -2.72
N LEU A 50 -41.70 1.53 -2.44
CA LEU A 50 -40.46 2.13 -1.99
C LEU A 50 -40.11 1.53 -0.62
N LYS A 51 -39.07 0.70 -0.59
CA LYS A 51 -38.50 0.18 0.65
C LYS A 51 -37.98 1.33 1.50
N ASP A 52 -38.11 1.21 2.81
CA ASP A 52 -37.63 2.21 3.78
C ASP A 52 -36.13 2.54 3.62
N ILE A 53 -35.36 1.56 3.13
CA ILE A 53 -33.93 1.68 2.88
C ILE A 53 -33.62 1.12 1.50
N VAL A 54 -32.97 1.95 0.70
CA VAL A 54 -32.47 1.62 -0.63
C VAL A 54 -30.94 1.60 -0.55
N VAL A 55 -30.28 0.69 -1.28
CA VAL A 55 -28.81 0.56 -1.29
C VAL A 55 -28.33 0.35 -2.72
N GLY A 56 -27.12 0.85 -3.05
CA GLY A 56 -26.45 0.53 -4.30
C GLY A 56 -26.97 1.36 -5.49
N GLU A 57 -27.05 0.75 -6.67
CA GLU A 57 -27.40 1.45 -7.92
C GLU A 57 -28.81 2.03 -7.89
N THR A 58 -29.73 1.35 -7.20
CA THR A 58 -31.11 1.81 -7.02
C THR A 58 -31.18 3.16 -6.32
N CYS A 59 -30.26 3.46 -5.39
CA CYS A 59 -30.13 4.79 -4.79
C CYS A 59 -29.71 5.86 -5.78
N LEU A 60 -28.80 5.53 -6.70
CA LEU A 60 -28.30 6.50 -7.68
C LEU A 60 -29.41 6.88 -8.66
N ASN A 61 -30.22 5.91 -9.09
CA ASN A 61 -31.35 6.14 -9.99
C ASN A 61 -32.44 7.01 -9.33
N LEU A 62 -32.72 6.77 -8.04
CA LEU A 62 -33.74 7.48 -7.27
C LEU A 62 -33.17 8.62 -6.41
N ARG A 63 -31.98 9.12 -6.74
CA ARG A 63 -31.24 10.13 -5.96
C ARG A 63 -32.05 11.41 -5.67
N HIS A 64 -32.97 11.78 -6.55
CA HIS A 64 -33.80 12.97 -6.39
C HIS A 64 -34.91 12.81 -5.34
N GLN A 65 -35.24 11.58 -4.95
CA GLN A 65 -36.30 11.25 -3.98
C GLN A 65 -35.73 10.81 -2.62
N LEU A 66 -34.44 10.48 -2.58
CA LEU A 66 -33.77 9.88 -1.44
C LEU A 66 -32.76 10.85 -0.81
N ASP A 67 -32.72 10.89 0.51
CA ASP A 67 -31.61 11.42 1.27
C ASP A 67 -30.48 10.39 1.30
N ILE A 68 -29.33 10.74 0.71
CA ILE A 68 -28.21 9.81 0.49
C ILE A 68 -27.16 9.99 1.58
N SER A 69 -26.83 8.90 2.25
CA SER A 69 -25.68 8.79 3.15
C SER A 69 -24.59 7.88 2.58
N TYR A 70 -23.33 8.26 2.85
CA TYR A 70 -22.15 7.46 2.54
C TYR A 70 -21.58 6.90 3.86
N PRO A 71 -21.64 5.58 4.10
CA PRO A 71 -21.19 5.00 5.38
C PRO A 71 -19.68 5.03 5.57
N VAL A 72 -18.94 4.97 4.46
CA VAL A 72 -17.48 4.99 4.42
C VAL A 72 -17.03 6.35 3.92
N ASN A 73 -16.13 6.99 4.66
CA ASN A 73 -15.52 8.27 4.30
C ASN A 73 -14.00 8.17 4.38
N ASN A 74 -13.31 8.51 3.30
CA ASN A 74 -11.85 8.42 3.16
C ASN A 74 -11.28 7.07 3.65
N GLY A 75 -11.88 5.97 3.21
CA GLY A 75 -11.52 4.60 3.57
C GLY A 75 -12.08 4.10 4.91
N ILE A 76 -12.51 4.98 5.81
CA ILE A 76 -12.90 4.60 7.18
C ILE A 76 -14.42 4.54 7.32
N VAL A 77 -14.93 3.47 7.95
CA VAL A 77 -16.35 3.35 8.30
C VAL A 77 -16.69 4.34 9.40
N GLN A 78 -17.58 5.29 9.13
CA GLN A 78 -18.06 6.27 10.12
C GLN A 78 -19.44 5.88 10.67
N LYS A 79 -20.33 5.38 9.81
CA LYS A 79 -21.71 5.00 10.17
C LYS A 79 -21.90 3.49 10.07
N TRP A 80 -21.79 2.80 11.22
CA TRP A 80 -21.91 1.35 11.29
C TRP A 80 -23.30 0.80 10.95
N ASN A 81 -24.36 1.52 11.31
CA ASN A 81 -25.73 1.13 10.97
C ASN A 81 -25.94 1.12 9.45
N ASP A 82 -25.49 2.18 8.77
CA ASP A 82 -25.55 2.28 7.30
C ASP A 82 -24.67 1.21 6.64
N MET A 83 -23.48 0.94 7.18
CA MET A 83 -22.61 -0.14 6.69
C MET A 83 -23.27 -1.52 6.84
N GLY A 84 -24.05 -1.73 7.91
CA GLY A 84 -24.87 -2.92 8.10
C GLY A 84 -25.81 -3.16 6.92
N HIS A 85 -26.52 -2.13 6.46
CA HIS A 85 -27.41 -2.24 5.29
C HIS A 85 -26.66 -2.49 3.97
N VAL A 86 -25.46 -1.92 3.82
CA VAL A 86 -24.58 -2.21 2.68
C VAL A 86 -24.16 -3.68 2.64
N TRP A 87 -23.81 -4.25 3.78
CA TRP A 87 -23.49 -5.68 3.89
C TRP A 87 -24.71 -6.59 3.72
N ASP A 88 -25.87 -6.21 4.26
CA ASP A 88 -27.12 -6.94 4.02
C ASP A 88 -27.42 -7.02 2.50
N HIS A 89 -27.24 -5.91 1.79
CA HIS A 89 -27.37 -5.87 0.33
C HIS A 89 -26.32 -6.75 -0.37
N ALA A 90 -25.06 -6.68 0.05
CA ALA A 90 -23.97 -7.47 -0.54
C ALA A 90 -24.21 -8.99 -0.40
N PHE A 91 -24.61 -9.46 0.78
CA PHE A 91 -24.72 -10.90 1.05
C PHE A 91 -26.05 -11.49 0.58
N TYR A 92 -27.17 -10.83 0.86
CA TYR A 92 -28.50 -11.39 0.59
C TYR A 92 -29.03 -11.03 -0.80
N ASN A 93 -28.79 -9.80 -1.30
CA ASN A 93 -29.35 -9.39 -2.59
C ASN A 93 -28.41 -9.73 -3.76
N GLU A 94 -27.12 -9.38 -3.63
CA GLU A 94 -26.14 -9.54 -4.68
C GLU A 94 -25.62 -10.99 -4.75
N LEU A 95 -25.00 -11.47 -3.67
CA LEU A 95 -24.40 -12.82 -3.66
C LEU A 95 -25.43 -13.95 -3.43
N LYS A 96 -26.58 -13.64 -2.82
CA LYS A 96 -27.67 -14.60 -2.51
C LYS A 96 -27.16 -15.83 -1.75
N VAL A 97 -26.34 -15.59 -0.73
CA VAL A 97 -25.73 -16.62 0.10
C VAL A 97 -26.18 -16.50 1.54
N ASP A 98 -26.23 -17.63 2.24
CA ASP A 98 -26.32 -17.65 3.70
C ASP A 98 -24.92 -17.44 4.30
N PRO A 99 -24.68 -16.32 5.02
CA PRO A 99 -23.40 -16.05 5.66
C PRO A 99 -22.94 -17.13 6.64
N SER A 100 -23.87 -17.86 7.28
CA SER A 100 -23.56 -18.80 8.37
C SER A 100 -22.74 -20.02 7.93
N GLU A 101 -22.86 -20.42 6.66
CA GLU A 101 -22.14 -21.56 6.08
C GLU A 101 -20.83 -21.15 5.38
N CYS A 102 -20.54 -19.85 5.33
CA CYS A 102 -19.44 -19.28 4.55
C CYS A 102 -18.29 -18.80 5.43
N ASN A 103 -17.10 -18.70 4.83
CA ASN A 103 -16.01 -17.90 5.37
C ASN A 103 -15.92 -16.58 4.59
N ILE A 104 -15.40 -15.52 5.21
CA ILE A 104 -15.28 -14.20 4.57
C ILE A 104 -13.88 -13.61 4.75
N LEU A 105 -13.29 -13.16 3.64
CA LEU A 105 -12.11 -12.31 3.61
C LEU A 105 -12.54 -10.86 3.39
N LEU A 106 -12.19 -10.00 4.35
CA LEU A 106 -12.43 -8.56 4.30
C LEU A 106 -11.13 -7.81 4.06
N THR A 107 -11.23 -6.73 3.30
CA THR A 107 -10.09 -5.84 3.07
C THR A 107 -10.04 -4.74 4.11
N ASP A 108 -8.85 -4.45 4.62
CA ASP A 108 -8.59 -3.37 5.58
C ASP A 108 -7.81 -2.23 4.89
N PRO A 109 -8.31 -0.97 4.96
CA PRO A 109 -7.56 0.16 4.44
C PRO A 109 -6.30 0.41 5.28
N PRO A 110 -5.23 0.97 4.69
CA PRO A 110 -4.04 1.36 5.44
C PRO A 110 -4.37 2.33 6.58
N LEU A 111 -3.70 2.17 7.73
CA LEU A 111 -3.85 3.02 8.92
C LEU A 111 -5.27 3.00 9.53
N ASN A 112 -6.02 1.90 9.40
CA ASN A 112 -7.31 1.76 10.06
C ASN A 112 -7.14 1.59 11.59
N PRO A 113 -7.87 2.35 12.43
CA PRO A 113 -7.85 2.15 13.87
C PRO A 113 -8.25 0.72 14.28
N SER A 114 -7.56 0.14 15.27
CA SER A 114 -7.85 -1.21 15.76
C SER A 114 -9.32 -1.38 16.18
N ARG A 115 -9.90 -0.39 16.85
CA ARG A 115 -11.33 -0.38 17.23
C ARG A 115 -12.30 -0.61 16.06
N ASN A 116 -11.97 -0.11 14.86
CA ASN A 116 -12.81 -0.35 13.69
C ASN A 116 -12.68 -1.79 13.20
N ARG A 117 -11.47 -2.36 13.24
CA ARG A 117 -11.23 -3.77 12.89
C ARG A 117 -11.97 -4.71 13.84
N GLU A 118 -11.91 -4.42 15.13
CA GLU A 118 -12.68 -5.11 16.17
C GLU A 118 -14.17 -5.07 15.86
N LYS A 119 -14.72 -3.89 15.55
CA LYS A 119 -16.15 -3.73 15.26
C LYS A 119 -16.58 -4.43 13.97
N MET A 120 -15.72 -4.47 12.95
CA MET A 120 -15.97 -5.26 11.74
C MET A 120 -16.12 -6.74 12.10
N VAL A 121 -15.19 -7.29 12.89
CA VAL A 121 -15.17 -8.71 13.27
C VAL A 121 -16.37 -9.06 14.16
N GLU A 122 -16.66 -8.23 15.15
CA GLU A 122 -17.87 -8.35 16.00
C GLU A 122 -19.12 -8.43 15.12
N THR A 123 -19.28 -7.53 14.14
CA THR A 123 -20.44 -7.54 13.25
C THR A 123 -20.52 -8.82 12.41
N MET A 124 -19.39 -9.33 11.92
CA MET A 124 -19.36 -10.53 11.08
C MET A 124 -19.73 -11.80 11.87
N PHE A 125 -19.28 -11.92 13.11
CA PHE A 125 -19.61 -13.08 13.94
C PHE A 125 -20.97 -12.97 14.63
N GLU A 126 -21.32 -11.80 15.18
CA GLU A 126 -22.54 -11.64 15.98
C GLU A 126 -23.79 -11.41 15.14
N LYS A 127 -23.72 -10.56 14.11
CA LYS A 127 -24.88 -10.27 13.23
C LYS A 127 -25.04 -11.34 12.15
N TYR A 128 -23.94 -11.69 11.47
CA TYR A 128 -24.00 -12.57 10.30
C TYR A 128 -23.63 -14.03 10.58
N ASN A 129 -23.09 -14.35 11.76
CA ASN A 129 -22.77 -15.73 12.14
C ASN A 129 -21.79 -16.45 11.20
N PHE A 130 -20.87 -15.73 10.53
CA PHE A 130 -19.89 -16.32 9.63
C PHE A 130 -19.07 -17.43 10.31
N ALA A 131 -18.74 -18.49 9.57
CA ALA A 131 -17.98 -19.61 10.11
C ALA A 131 -16.50 -19.27 10.35
N GLY A 132 -15.93 -18.43 9.50
CA GLY A 132 -14.56 -17.94 9.62
C GLY A 132 -14.38 -16.57 8.99
N VAL A 133 -13.57 -15.72 9.63
CA VAL A 133 -13.30 -14.34 9.17
C VAL A 133 -11.79 -14.17 9.02
N PHE A 134 -11.36 -13.50 7.96
CA PHE A 134 -9.99 -13.05 7.80
C PHE A 134 -9.97 -11.60 7.32
N ILE A 135 -9.04 -10.80 7.84
CA ILE A 135 -8.88 -9.38 7.49
C ILE A 135 -7.47 -9.19 6.94
N GLN A 136 -7.36 -8.59 5.76
CA GLN A 136 -6.06 -8.31 5.14
C GLN A 136 -5.96 -6.89 4.62
N ILE A 137 -4.78 -6.28 4.77
CA ILE A 137 -4.49 -4.93 4.27
C ILE A 137 -4.58 -4.89 2.74
N GLN A 138 -5.28 -3.89 2.21
CA GLN A 138 -5.51 -3.69 0.77
C GLN A 138 -4.22 -3.74 -0.06
N ALA A 139 -3.18 -3.01 0.37
CA ALA A 139 -1.89 -2.96 -0.33
C ALA A 139 -1.21 -4.33 -0.41
N VAL A 140 -1.23 -5.12 0.65
CA VAL A 140 -0.62 -6.45 0.65
C VAL A 140 -1.31 -7.37 -0.35
N LEU A 141 -2.65 -7.31 -0.44
CA LEU A 141 -3.41 -8.07 -1.43
C LEU A 141 -3.05 -7.68 -2.87
N THR A 142 -2.81 -6.40 -3.14
CA THR A 142 -2.44 -5.96 -4.50
C THR A 142 -1.11 -6.55 -4.98
N LEU A 143 -0.11 -6.66 -4.09
CA LEU A 143 1.15 -7.29 -4.43
C LEU A 143 1.00 -8.80 -4.63
N TYR A 144 0.20 -9.46 -3.78
CA TYR A 144 -0.10 -10.89 -3.93
C TYR A 144 -0.79 -11.19 -5.26
N ALA A 145 -1.66 -10.30 -5.75
CA ALA A 145 -2.28 -10.44 -7.07
C ALA A 145 -1.26 -10.50 -8.22
N GLN A 146 -0.08 -9.91 -8.03
CA GLN A 146 1.03 -9.93 -8.99
C GLN A 146 2.10 -11.00 -8.68
N GLY A 147 1.94 -11.75 -7.60
CA GLY A 147 2.96 -12.70 -7.14
C GLY A 147 4.21 -12.03 -6.56
N LEU A 148 4.07 -10.80 -6.04
CA LEU A 148 5.14 -10.07 -5.37
C LEU A 148 4.92 -10.09 -3.85
N LEU A 149 6.02 -10.21 -3.10
CA LEU A 149 6.02 -10.06 -1.63
C LEU A 149 6.59 -8.72 -1.16
N THR A 150 7.42 -8.10 -2.00
CA THR A 150 8.10 -6.83 -1.72
C THR A 150 7.83 -5.85 -2.85
N GLY A 151 7.41 -4.64 -2.50
CA GLY A 151 7.08 -3.59 -3.46
C GLY A 151 6.44 -2.37 -2.79
N LEU A 152 6.32 -1.30 -3.55
CA LEU A 152 5.59 -0.10 -3.14
C LEU A 152 4.24 -0.08 -3.85
N VAL A 153 3.15 -0.04 -3.10
CA VAL A 153 1.80 0.05 -3.67
C VAL A 153 1.33 1.50 -3.64
N ILE A 154 0.86 1.96 -4.78
CA ILE A 154 0.17 3.23 -4.93
C ILE A 154 -1.30 2.91 -5.18
N ASP A 155 -2.11 3.01 -4.14
CA ASP A 155 -3.55 2.75 -4.23
C ASP A 155 -4.33 4.06 -4.24
N SER A 156 -4.96 4.40 -5.37
CA SER A 156 -5.78 5.61 -5.51
C SER A 156 -7.22 5.26 -5.85
N GLY A 157 -8.09 5.37 -4.84
CA GLY A 157 -9.50 5.00 -4.89
C GLY A 157 -10.44 6.17 -5.23
N ASP A 158 -11.63 6.15 -4.62
CA ASP A 158 -12.60 7.25 -4.74
C ASP A 158 -12.38 8.36 -3.70
N GLY A 159 -12.14 8.01 -2.44
CA GLY A 159 -12.01 8.99 -1.34
C GLY A 159 -10.57 9.31 -0.94
N VAL A 160 -9.64 8.36 -1.08
CA VAL A 160 -8.29 8.47 -0.53
C VAL A 160 -7.26 7.83 -1.46
N SER A 161 -6.03 8.36 -1.41
CA SER A 161 -4.86 7.78 -2.05
C SER A 161 -3.82 7.42 -0.98
N HIS A 162 -3.25 6.21 -1.09
CA HIS A 162 -2.23 5.70 -0.19
C HIS A 162 -0.98 5.29 -0.97
N VAL A 163 0.17 5.51 -0.33
CA VAL A 163 1.45 4.97 -0.75
C VAL A 163 1.95 4.09 0.38
N VAL A 164 1.98 2.78 0.14
CA VAL A 164 2.26 1.77 1.17
C VAL A 164 3.48 0.95 0.77
N PRO A 165 4.59 1.00 1.54
CA PRO A 165 5.72 0.12 1.33
C PRO A 165 5.44 -1.23 1.99
N VAL A 166 5.70 -2.30 1.25
CA VAL A 166 5.59 -3.68 1.73
C VAL A 166 6.91 -4.38 1.47
N VAL A 167 7.44 -5.06 2.48
CA VAL A 167 8.66 -5.89 2.36
C VAL A 167 8.36 -7.25 2.97
N ASP A 168 8.61 -8.30 2.20
CA ASP A 168 8.40 -9.71 2.58
C ASP A 168 6.99 -9.99 3.13
N GLY A 169 5.97 -9.32 2.57
CA GLY A 169 4.57 -9.43 2.98
C GLY A 169 4.16 -8.53 4.16
N TYR A 170 5.10 -7.80 4.77
CA TYR A 170 4.81 -6.89 5.88
C TYR A 170 4.73 -5.44 5.40
N SER A 171 3.61 -4.77 5.73
CA SER A 171 3.48 -3.32 5.53
C SER A 171 4.11 -2.54 6.68
N PHE A 172 4.66 -1.35 6.40
CA PHE A 172 5.20 -0.46 7.43
C PHE A 172 4.24 0.72 7.68
N PRO A 173 3.44 0.72 8.77
CA PRO A 173 2.46 1.78 9.02
C PRO A 173 3.11 3.15 9.18
N HIS A 174 4.28 3.23 9.83
CA HIS A 174 4.98 4.50 10.08
C HIS A 174 5.57 5.15 8.81
N LEU A 175 5.72 4.39 7.72
CA LEU A 175 6.23 4.87 6.42
C LEU A 175 5.12 5.03 5.38
N THR A 176 3.91 4.59 5.72
CA THR A 176 2.75 4.72 4.85
C THR A 176 2.34 6.18 4.74
N LYS A 177 2.28 6.70 3.51
CA LYS A 177 1.81 8.06 3.25
C LYS A 177 0.36 8.02 2.78
N ARG A 178 -0.43 8.98 3.25
CA ARG A 178 -1.85 9.12 2.93
C ARG A 178 -2.17 10.53 2.46
N MET A 179 -2.94 10.63 1.39
CA MET A 179 -3.49 11.88 0.87
C MET A 179 -5.00 11.73 0.71
N ASN A 180 -5.76 12.68 1.25
CA ASN A 180 -7.22 12.72 1.11
C ASN A 180 -7.65 13.35 -0.23
N VAL A 181 -6.95 13.01 -1.31
CA VAL A 181 -7.25 13.42 -2.68
C VAL A 181 -7.31 12.16 -3.53
N ALA A 182 -8.40 12.00 -4.28
CA ALA A 182 -8.71 10.81 -5.04
C ALA A 182 -9.85 11.10 -6.04
N GLY A 183 -10.51 10.05 -6.56
CA GLY A 183 -11.48 10.17 -7.65
C GLY A 183 -12.66 11.11 -7.39
N ARG A 184 -13.17 11.18 -6.16
CA ARG A 184 -14.29 12.06 -5.77
C ARG A 184 -13.88 13.53 -5.83
N HIS A 185 -12.71 13.85 -5.28
CA HIS A 185 -12.14 15.20 -5.27
C HIS A 185 -11.86 15.69 -6.69
N ILE A 186 -11.31 14.83 -7.56
CA ILE A 186 -11.09 15.14 -8.98
C ILE A 186 -12.42 15.39 -9.70
N THR A 187 -13.46 14.61 -9.38
CA THR A 187 -14.79 14.80 -9.97
C THR A 187 -15.38 16.15 -9.54
N SER A 188 -15.32 16.50 -8.25
CA SER A 188 -15.75 17.80 -7.75
C SER A 188 -14.99 18.96 -8.41
N TYR A 189 -13.67 18.81 -8.58
CA TYR A 189 -12.85 19.82 -9.25
C TYR A 189 -13.21 19.97 -10.73
N LEU A 190 -13.51 18.86 -11.41
CA LEU A 190 -13.99 18.91 -12.80
C LEU A 190 -15.34 19.64 -12.92
N VAL A 191 -16.25 19.50 -11.94
CA VAL A 191 -17.49 20.30 -11.91
C VAL A 191 -17.15 21.79 -11.87
N ASP A 192 -16.22 22.20 -10.99
CA ASP A 192 -15.82 23.61 -10.85
C ASP A 192 -15.14 24.13 -12.13
N LEU A 193 -14.33 23.31 -12.81
CA LEU A 193 -13.70 23.65 -14.09
C LEU A 193 -14.74 23.81 -15.22
N LEU A 194 -15.71 22.90 -15.32
CA LEU A 194 -16.80 22.99 -16.30
C LEU A 194 -17.68 24.22 -16.05
N LEU A 195 -17.90 24.57 -14.78
CA LEU A 195 -18.64 25.77 -14.39
C LEU A 195 -17.92 27.05 -14.85
N ARG A 196 -16.58 27.12 -14.66
CA ARG A 196 -15.76 28.25 -15.15
C ARG A 196 -15.77 28.38 -16.68
N ARG A 197 -15.95 27.26 -17.40
CA ARG A 197 -16.11 27.24 -18.87
C ARG A 197 -17.49 27.73 -19.33
N GLY A 198 -18.46 27.86 -18.42
CA GLY A 198 -19.82 28.32 -18.69
C GLY A 198 -20.87 27.21 -18.75
N TYR A 199 -20.54 25.98 -18.36
CA TYR A 199 -21.53 24.90 -18.21
C TYR A 199 -22.08 24.90 -16.78
N ALA A 200 -23.35 25.26 -16.61
CA ALA A 200 -24.01 25.30 -15.31
C ALA A 200 -24.29 23.87 -14.77
N MET A 201 -23.23 23.23 -14.28
CA MET A 201 -23.28 21.90 -13.65
C MET A 201 -23.39 22.03 -12.14
N ASN A 202 -24.25 21.23 -11.52
CA ASN A 202 -24.42 21.18 -10.07
C ASN A 202 -23.59 20.06 -9.44
N LYS A 203 -22.95 20.35 -8.30
CA LYS A 203 -22.13 19.37 -7.55
C LYS A 203 -22.91 18.14 -7.06
N SER A 204 -24.23 18.24 -6.92
CA SER A 204 -25.06 17.16 -6.38
C SER A 204 -25.82 16.37 -7.44
N ALA A 205 -26.44 17.04 -8.42
CA ALA A 205 -27.28 16.41 -9.43
C ALA A 205 -26.45 15.83 -10.58
N ASP A 206 -25.47 16.58 -11.07
CA ASP A 206 -24.69 16.20 -12.26
C ASP A 206 -23.41 15.43 -11.90
N PHE A 207 -23.20 15.12 -10.62
CA PHE A 207 -21.95 14.50 -10.13
C PHE A 207 -21.62 13.19 -10.85
N GLU A 208 -22.63 12.35 -11.08
CA GLU A 208 -22.48 11.07 -11.78
C GLU A 208 -22.17 11.26 -13.26
N THR A 209 -22.83 12.22 -13.91
CA THR A 209 -22.54 12.58 -15.31
C THR A 209 -21.12 13.13 -15.44
N VAL A 210 -20.67 13.98 -14.52
CA VAL A 210 -19.29 14.49 -14.49
C VAL A 210 -18.29 13.39 -14.18
N ARG A 211 -18.64 12.40 -13.34
CA ARG A 211 -17.81 11.21 -13.12
C ARG A 211 -17.62 10.42 -14.42
N ASP A 212 -18.67 10.23 -15.21
CA ASP A 212 -18.57 9.55 -16.51
C ASP A 212 -17.72 10.35 -17.52
N ILE A 213 -17.88 11.68 -17.56
CA ILE A 213 -17.02 12.58 -18.35
C ILE A 213 -15.55 12.40 -17.96
N LYS A 214 -15.27 12.38 -16.65
CA LYS A 214 -13.92 12.18 -16.10
C LYS A 214 -13.35 10.84 -16.54
N GLU A 215 -14.08 9.74 -16.39
CA GLU A 215 -13.60 8.40 -16.73
C GLU A 215 -13.39 8.21 -18.24
N LYS A 216 -14.19 8.85 -19.09
CA LYS A 216 -14.09 8.72 -20.55
C LYS A 216 -13.09 9.66 -21.21
N LEU A 217 -12.94 10.89 -20.72
CA LEU A 217 -12.21 11.96 -21.44
C LEU A 217 -10.92 12.42 -20.75
N CYS A 218 -10.81 12.31 -19.43
CA CYS A 218 -9.66 12.82 -18.71
C CYS A 218 -8.41 11.95 -18.90
N TYR A 219 -7.25 12.58 -18.82
CA TYR A 219 -5.95 11.94 -18.93
C TYR A 219 -4.91 12.78 -18.18
N ILE A 220 -3.76 12.19 -17.86
CA ILE A 220 -2.68 12.90 -17.19
C ILE A 220 -1.64 13.31 -18.23
N SER A 221 -1.32 14.60 -18.27
CA SER A 221 -0.29 15.15 -19.15
C SER A 221 1.11 14.79 -18.66
N TYR A 222 2.01 14.41 -19.58
CA TYR A 222 3.43 14.16 -19.28
C TYR A 222 4.19 15.46 -18.94
N ASP A 223 3.82 16.57 -19.57
CA ASP A 223 4.33 17.91 -19.28
C ASP A 223 3.17 18.90 -19.28
N TYR A 224 2.72 19.26 -18.08
CA TYR A 224 1.56 20.12 -17.88
C TYR A 224 1.70 21.47 -18.60
N LYS A 225 2.88 22.11 -18.55
CA LYS A 225 3.09 23.45 -19.12
C LYS A 225 2.93 23.43 -20.63
N ARG A 226 3.51 22.42 -21.28
CA ARG A 226 3.43 22.24 -22.73
C ARG A 226 2.00 21.91 -23.17
N GLU A 227 1.34 21.01 -22.45
CA GLU A 227 -0.05 20.62 -22.76
C GLU A 227 -1.01 21.82 -22.62
N TYR A 228 -0.78 22.65 -21.59
CA TYR A 228 -1.54 23.88 -21.36
C TYR A 228 -1.37 24.90 -22.49
N GLN A 229 -0.14 25.13 -22.96
CA GLN A 229 0.11 25.98 -24.13
C GLN A 229 -0.61 25.46 -25.38
N LEU A 230 -0.52 24.15 -25.63
CA LEU A 230 -1.19 23.52 -26.78
C LEU A 230 -2.71 23.67 -26.71
N GLY A 231 -3.30 23.62 -25.51
CA GLY A 231 -4.73 23.85 -25.30
C GLY A 231 -5.18 25.30 -25.52
N LEU A 232 -4.28 26.28 -25.37
CA LEU A 232 -4.54 27.69 -25.68
C LEU A 232 -4.38 28.00 -27.16
N GLU A 233 -3.37 27.39 -27.80
CA GLU A 233 -3.02 27.65 -29.20
C GLU A 233 -3.84 26.83 -30.19
N THR A 234 -4.34 25.66 -29.78
CA THR A 234 -4.99 24.70 -30.69
C THR A 234 -6.28 24.12 -30.10
N THR A 235 -7.14 23.60 -30.98
CA THR A 235 -8.39 22.93 -30.60
C THR A 235 -8.26 21.40 -30.56
N ILE A 236 -7.05 20.85 -30.71
CA ILE A 236 -6.79 19.41 -30.81
C ILE A 236 -7.24 18.65 -29.54
N LEU A 237 -7.16 19.31 -28.38
CA LEU A 237 -7.55 18.73 -27.09
C LEU A 237 -9.06 18.73 -26.85
N VAL A 238 -9.83 19.47 -27.66
CA VAL A 238 -11.28 19.60 -27.48
C VAL A 238 -11.96 18.30 -27.94
N LYS A 239 -12.74 17.71 -27.02
CA LYS A 239 -13.59 16.55 -27.29
C LYS A 239 -15.04 16.89 -26.97
N ASN A 240 -15.93 16.37 -27.79
CA ASN A 240 -17.37 16.49 -27.58
C ASN A 240 -17.86 15.36 -26.69
N TYR A 241 -18.79 15.65 -25.79
CA TYR A 241 -19.50 14.68 -24.96
C TYR A 241 -20.98 14.97 -24.98
N THR A 242 -21.80 13.94 -25.14
CA THR A 242 -23.26 14.06 -25.16
C THR A 242 -23.80 13.77 -23.77
N LEU A 243 -24.46 14.76 -23.17
CA LEU A 243 -25.14 14.67 -21.89
C LEU A 243 -26.39 13.78 -21.99
N PRO A 244 -26.92 13.28 -20.85
CA PRO A 244 -28.14 12.46 -20.83
C PRO A 244 -29.38 13.15 -21.43
N ASP A 245 -29.42 14.48 -21.41
CA ASP A 245 -30.48 15.31 -22.01
C ASP A 245 -30.32 15.51 -23.53
N GLY A 246 -29.27 14.93 -24.13
CA GLY A 246 -28.93 15.06 -25.54
C GLY A 246 -28.08 16.28 -25.89
N ARG A 247 -27.79 17.18 -24.94
CA ARG A 247 -26.93 18.35 -25.20
C ARG A 247 -25.48 17.93 -25.37
N VAL A 248 -24.77 18.55 -26.32
CA VAL A 248 -23.35 18.27 -26.55
C VAL A 248 -22.50 19.35 -25.91
N ILE A 249 -21.66 18.95 -24.95
CA ILE A 249 -20.65 19.82 -24.33
C ILE A 249 -19.28 19.59 -24.95
N LYS A 250 -18.43 20.61 -24.92
CA LYS A 250 -17.05 20.58 -25.42
C LYS A 250 -16.09 20.67 -24.24
N VAL A 251 -15.33 19.61 -23.99
CA VAL A 251 -14.35 19.54 -22.91
C VAL A 251 -12.95 19.62 -23.52
N GLY A 252 -12.12 20.57 -23.08
CA GLY A 252 -10.80 20.86 -23.62
C GLY A 252 -9.70 20.67 -22.58
N THR A 253 -9.14 21.78 -22.08
CA THR A 253 -8.04 21.78 -21.10
C THR A 253 -8.41 21.14 -19.78
N GLU A 254 -9.69 21.14 -19.41
CA GLU A 254 -10.20 20.55 -18.18
C GLU A 254 -9.90 19.05 -18.09
N ARG A 255 -9.71 18.39 -19.25
CA ARG A 255 -9.42 16.95 -19.36
C ARG A 255 -8.13 16.56 -18.64
N PHE A 256 -7.09 17.38 -18.70
CA PHE A 256 -5.82 17.12 -18.01
C PHE A 256 -5.61 18.00 -16.78
N GLN A 257 -6.30 19.14 -16.68
CA GLN A 257 -6.27 19.97 -15.48
C GLN A 257 -6.91 19.28 -14.29
N ALA A 258 -8.05 18.59 -14.48
CA ALA A 258 -8.74 17.92 -13.37
C ALA A 258 -7.86 16.88 -12.65
N PRO A 259 -7.24 15.89 -13.33
CA PRO A 259 -6.39 14.91 -12.67
C PRO A 259 -5.01 15.45 -12.24
N GLU A 260 -4.60 16.66 -12.66
CA GLU A 260 -3.37 17.31 -12.15
C GLU A 260 -3.45 17.53 -10.63
N ALA A 261 -4.65 17.61 -10.04
CA ALA A 261 -4.85 17.67 -8.60
C ALA A 261 -4.22 16.47 -7.82
N LEU A 262 -3.91 15.35 -8.48
CA LEU A 262 -3.16 14.24 -7.87
C LEU A 262 -1.67 14.56 -7.67
N PHE A 263 -1.11 15.42 -8.51
CA PHE A 263 0.29 15.85 -8.47
C PHE A 263 0.45 17.20 -7.78
N THR A 264 -0.57 18.05 -7.83
CA THR A 264 -0.60 19.35 -7.17
C THR A 264 -1.92 19.50 -6.40
N PRO A 265 -1.98 18.96 -5.16
CA PRO A 265 -3.18 19.04 -4.31
C PRO A 265 -3.64 20.48 -4.01
N GLU A 266 -2.71 21.44 -4.07
CA GLU A 266 -3.00 22.87 -3.88
C GLU A 266 -4.07 23.42 -4.84
N LEU A 267 -4.25 22.79 -6.02
CA LEU A 267 -5.27 23.18 -7.00
C LEU A 267 -6.71 23.03 -6.50
N ILE A 268 -6.92 22.22 -5.47
CA ILE A 268 -8.21 21.95 -4.83
C ILE A 268 -8.22 22.38 -3.37
N ASP A 269 -7.36 23.34 -3.02
CA ASP A 269 -7.21 23.89 -1.66
C ASP A 269 -6.86 22.81 -0.61
N VAL A 270 -6.14 21.77 -1.03
CA VAL A 270 -5.60 20.74 -0.13
C VAL A 270 -4.10 20.96 0.01
N GLU A 271 -3.67 21.20 1.25
CA GLU A 271 -2.24 21.25 1.58
C GLU A 271 -1.67 19.83 1.63
N GLY A 272 -0.54 19.60 0.97
CA GLY A 272 0.18 18.35 1.03
C GLY A 272 0.98 18.02 -0.22
N ASP A 273 1.82 16.99 -0.09
CA ASP A 273 2.62 16.45 -1.19
C ASP A 273 1.73 15.78 -2.25
N GLY A 274 2.10 15.96 -3.52
CA GLY A 274 1.51 15.19 -4.63
C GLY A 274 1.92 13.72 -4.58
N ILE A 275 1.25 12.89 -5.40
CA ILE A 275 1.46 11.43 -5.39
C ILE A 275 2.91 11.01 -5.70
N ALA A 276 3.61 11.73 -6.58
CA ALA A 276 5.01 11.44 -6.90
C ALA A 276 5.96 11.76 -5.74
N ASP A 277 5.71 12.88 -5.04
CA ASP A 277 6.47 13.31 -3.88
C ASP A 277 6.24 12.36 -2.70
N MET A 278 5.00 11.92 -2.48
CA MET A 278 4.68 10.88 -1.50
C MET A 278 5.44 9.57 -1.77
N VAL A 279 5.51 9.13 -3.02
CA VAL A 279 6.27 7.94 -3.43
C VAL A 279 7.75 8.11 -3.14
N PHE A 280 8.33 9.23 -3.56
CA PHE A 280 9.73 9.50 -3.33
C PHE A 280 10.06 9.56 -1.84
N HIS A 281 9.30 10.31 -1.04
CA HIS A 281 9.48 10.42 0.41
C HIS A 281 9.33 9.07 1.11
N CYS A 282 8.30 8.28 0.75
CA CYS A 282 8.10 6.94 1.29
C CYS A 282 9.31 6.03 1.05
N ILE A 283 9.87 6.02 -0.17
CA ILE A 283 11.06 5.21 -0.47
C ILE A 283 12.31 5.77 0.22
N GLN A 284 12.45 7.09 0.36
CA GLN A 284 13.63 7.68 1.02
C GLN A 284 13.64 7.50 2.53
N GLU A 285 12.50 7.36 3.18
CA GLU A 285 12.42 7.07 4.61
C GLU A 285 12.66 5.58 4.93
N MET A 286 12.55 4.68 3.95
CA MET A 286 12.88 3.26 4.09
C MET A 286 14.39 3.02 4.27
N ASP A 287 14.75 1.86 4.82
CA ASP A 287 16.14 1.41 4.92
C ASP A 287 16.80 1.31 3.54
N ILE A 288 18.07 1.73 3.48
CA ILE A 288 18.85 1.86 2.23
C ILE A 288 18.82 0.57 1.40
N ASP A 289 18.91 -0.58 2.07
CA ASP A 289 18.95 -1.90 1.44
C ASP A 289 17.66 -2.23 0.68
N ASN A 290 16.51 -1.72 1.15
CA ASN A 290 15.20 -1.98 0.57
C ASN A 290 14.83 -0.99 -0.54
N ARG A 291 15.42 0.21 -0.57
CA ARG A 291 15.02 1.28 -1.51
C ARG A 291 15.09 0.85 -2.97
N MET A 292 16.18 0.18 -3.35
CA MET A 292 16.38 -0.26 -4.73
C MET A 292 15.36 -1.33 -5.16
N MET A 293 14.88 -2.14 -4.22
CA MET A 293 13.83 -3.13 -4.46
C MET A 293 12.48 -2.43 -4.63
N LEU A 294 12.19 -1.43 -3.81
CA LEU A 294 10.95 -0.65 -3.91
C LEU A 294 10.85 0.14 -5.22
N TYR A 295 11.95 0.76 -5.68
CA TYR A 295 11.99 1.41 -7.00
C TYR A 295 11.77 0.45 -8.18
N GLN A 296 12.13 -0.82 -8.03
CA GLN A 296 11.96 -1.85 -9.07
C GLN A 296 10.54 -2.45 -9.10
N HIS A 297 9.75 -2.24 -8.04
CA HIS A 297 8.44 -2.85 -7.87
C HIS A 297 7.44 -1.83 -7.33
N ILE A 298 7.21 -0.76 -8.10
CA ILE A 298 6.12 0.18 -7.83
C ILE A 298 4.87 -0.33 -8.53
N VAL A 299 3.79 -0.56 -7.80
CA VAL A 299 2.56 -1.17 -8.31
C VAL A 299 1.40 -0.19 -8.19
N LEU A 300 0.72 0.07 -9.29
CA LEU A 300 -0.47 0.92 -9.31
C LEU A 300 -1.75 0.12 -9.06
N SER A 301 -2.56 0.56 -8.10
CA SER A 301 -3.87 -0.01 -7.77
C SER A 301 -4.95 1.08 -7.66
N GLY A 302 -6.20 0.69 -7.91
CA GLY A 302 -7.37 1.54 -7.66
C GLY A 302 -7.84 2.31 -8.90
N GLY A 303 -9.12 2.71 -8.89
CA GLY A 303 -9.79 3.29 -10.05
C GLY A 303 -9.19 4.60 -10.55
N SER A 304 -8.65 5.43 -9.65
CA SER A 304 -8.05 6.72 -10.02
C SER A 304 -6.64 6.57 -10.59
N THR A 305 -6.09 5.35 -10.65
CA THR A 305 -4.84 5.06 -11.37
C THR A 305 -5.06 4.69 -12.85
N MET A 306 -6.32 4.71 -13.31
CA MET A 306 -6.68 4.32 -14.68
C MET A 306 -6.49 5.45 -15.70
N TYR A 307 -6.12 6.66 -15.29
CA TYR A 307 -5.89 7.76 -16.22
C TYR A 307 -4.78 7.43 -17.22
N PRO A 308 -5.02 7.61 -18.53
CA PRO A 308 -3.97 7.50 -19.53
C PRO A 308 -2.84 8.48 -19.23
N GLY A 309 -1.58 8.02 -19.30
CA GLY A 309 -0.39 8.84 -19.05
C GLY A 309 0.07 8.91 -17.60
N LEU A 310 -0.72 8.43 -16.63
CA LEU A 310 -0.31 8.41 -15.22
C LEU A 310 1.03 7.68 -14.99
N PRO A 311 1.25 6.44 -15.50
CA PRO A 311 2.50 5.72 -15.24
C PRO A 311 3.71 6.48 -15.77
N SER A 312 3.63 7.03 -16.99
CA SER A 312 4.72 7.77 -17.62
C SER A 312 5.02 9.10 -16.93
N ARG A 313 3.98 9.83 -16.47
CA ARG A 313 4.16 11.07 -15.70
C ARG A 313 4.82 10.79 -14.36
N LEU A 314 4.35 9.74 -13.67
CA LEU A 314 4.90 9.33 -12.39
C LEU A 314 6.37 8.88 -12.52
N GLU A 315 6.70 8.13 -13.57
CA GLU A 315 8.07 7.73 -13.86
C GLU A 315 9.00 8.94 -14.00
N LYS A 316 8.58 9.91 -14.82
CA LYS A 316 9.31 11.16 -15.04
C LYS A 316 9.55 11.91 -13.74
N GLU A 317 8.51 12.14 -12.94
CA GLU A 317 8.65 12.92 -11.71
C GLU A 317 9.54 12.22 -10.68
N ILE A 318 9.41 10.90 -10.52
CA ILE A 318 10.29 10.14 -9.61
C ILE A 318 11.75 10.25 -10.07
N LEU A 319 12.02 10.15 -11.38
CA LEU A 319 13.37 10.31 -11.93
C LEU A 319 13.92 11.72 -11.72
N ASP A 320 13.09 12.75 -11.91
CA ASP A 320 13.46 14.15 -11.69
C ASP A 320 13.81 14.38 -10.20
N ARG A 321 12.97 13.91 -9.27
CA ARG A 321 13.25 13.98 -7.81
C ARG A 321 14.51 13.22 -7.42
N TYR A 322 14.71 12.02 -7.98
CA TYR A 322 15.90 11.22 -7.72
C TYR A 322 17.17 11.91 -8.24
N LEU A 323 17.10 12.51 -9.42
CA LEU A 323 18.21 13.27 -10.00
C LEU A 323 18.59 14.47 -9.12
N ASP A 324 17.60 15.22 -8.66
CA ASP A 324 17.80 16.45 -7.91
C ASP A 324 18.28 16.18 -6.48
N VAL A 325 17.61 15.28 -5.76
CA VAL A 325 17.84 15.06 -4.33
C VAL A 325 18.96 14.04 -4.09
N VAL A 326 18.95 12.90 -4.79
CA VAL A 326 19.89 11.79 -4.53
C VAL A 326 21.17 11.97 -5.33
N LEU A 327 21.06 12.23 -6.63
CA LEU A 327 22.22 12.32 -7.53
C LEU A 327 22.82 13.73 -7.62
N LYS A 328 22.15 14.75 -7.06
CA LYS A 328 22.57 16.16 -7.07
C LYS A 328 22.94 16.65 -8.48
N GLY A 329 22.13 16.28 -9.48
CA GLY A 329 22.32 16.64 -10.88
C GLY A 329 23.21 15.71 -11.71
N ASN A 330 23.75 14.62 -11.13
CA ASN A 330 24.57 13.66 -11.88
C ASN A 330 23.74 12.74 -12.80
N LYS A 331 23.57 13.15 -14.05
CA LYS A 331 22.81 12.41 -15.07
C LYS A 331 23.38 11.03 -15.44
N VAL A 332 24.67 10.78 -15.19
CA VAL A 332 25.30 9.48 -15.50
C VAL A 332 24.83 8.41 -14.50
N GLY A 333 24.64 8.79 -13.24
CA GLY A 333 24.13 7.91 -12.20
C GLY A 333 22.69 7.46 -12.42
N LEU A 334 21.88 8.25 -13.14
CA LEU A 334 20.47 7.97 -13.37
C LEU A 334 20.26 6.65 -14.13
N LYS A 335 21.18 6.30 -15.04
CA LYS A 335 21.13 5.04 -15.80
C LYS A 335 21.32 3.79 -14.93
N LYS A 336 21.81 3.94 -13.69
CA LYS A 336 21.96 2.83 -12.74
C LYS A 336 20.67 2.53 -11.98
N LEU A 337 19.75 3.49 -11.91
CA LEU A 337 18.46 3.29 -11.28
C LEU A 337 17.58 2.43 -12.19
N ARG A 338 17.15 1.28 -11.68
CA ARG A 338 16.14 0.44 -12.33
C ARG A 338 14.78 0.83 -11.75
N LEU A 339 14.18 1.88 -12.29
CA LEU A 339 12.82 2.26 -11.96
C LEU A 339 11.85 1.42 -12.79
N ARG A 340 10.86 0.81 -12.15
CA ARG A 340 9.78 0.12 -12.83
C ARG A 340 8.46 0.38 -12.13
N ILE A 341 7.54 0.94 -12.89
CA ILE A 341 6.15 1.15 -12.49
C ILE A 341 5.33 0.12 -13.23
N GLU A 342 4.68 -0.75 -12.47
CA GLU A 342 3.79 -1.78 -12.97
C GLU A 342 2.35 -1.25 -12.96
N ASP A 343 1.74 -1.20 -14.15
CA ASP A 343 0.38 -0.73 -14.36
C ASP A 343 -0.53 -1.82 -14.95
N PRO A 344 -0.85 -2.90 -14.22
CA PRO A 344 -1.69 -3.97 -14.74
C PRO A 344 -3.00 -3.46 -15.33
N PRO A 345 -3.51 -4.05 -16.43
CA PRO A 345 -4.76 -3.59 -17.05
C PRO A 345 -5.97 -3.78 -16.12
N ARG A 346 -5.90 -4.75 -15.20
CA ARG A 346 -6.96 -5.04 -14.21
C ARG A 346 -6.79 -4.29 -12.89
N ARG A 347 -5.94 -3.25 -12.83
CA ARG A 347 -5.60 -2.55 -11.59
C ARG A 347 -6.76 -1.89 -10.85
N LYS A 348 -7.88 -1.61 -11.53
CA LYS A 348 -9.12 -1.09 -10.92
C LYS A 348 -9.66 -2.00 -9.80
N HIS A 349 -9.46 -3.31 -9.92
CA HIS A 349 -9.99 -4.32 -8.98
C HIS A 349 -8.88 -5.20 -8.38
N MET A 350 -7.63 -4.71 -8.36
CA MET A 350 -6.47 -5.52 -7.97
C MET A 350 -6.55 -6.01 -6.52
N VAL A 351 -7.06 -5.17 -5.62
CA VAL A 351 -7.30 -5.50 -4.21
C VAL A 351 -8.21 -6.73 -4.11
N TYR A 352 -9.35 -6.71 -4.80
CA TYR A 352 -10.29 -7.83 -4.83
C TYR A 352 -9.65 -9.08 -5.45
N LEU A 353 -8.93 -8.94 -6.56
CA LEU A 353 -8.26 -10.06 -7.23
C LEU A 353 -7.23 -10.74 -6.31
N GLY A 354 -6.44 -9.94 -5.59
CA GLY A 354 -5.49 -10.45 -4.59
C GLY A 354 -6.19 -11.19 -3.45
N GLY A 355 -7.31 -10.65 -2.97
CA GLY A 355 -8.16 -11.32 -1.99
C GLY A 355 -8.73 -12.63 -2.50
N ALA A 356 -9.23 -12.66 -3.75
CA ALA A 356 -9.79 -13.86 -4.38
C ALA A 356 -8.75 -14.96 -4.58
N VAL A 357 -7.53 -14.61 -4.96
CA VAL A 357 -6.40 -15.54 -5.09
C VAL A 357 -5.97 -16.07 -3.72
N LEU A 358 -5.75 -15.18 -2.74
CA LEU A 358 -5.35 -15.57 -1.39
C LEU A 358 -6.40 -16.46 -0.72
N ALA A 359 -7.66 -16.06 -0.76
CA ALA A 359 -8.78 -16.82 -0.23
C ALA A 359 -8.96 -18.17 -0.95
N GLY A 360 -8.65 -18.24 -2.25
CA GLY A 360 -8.71 -19.48 -3.04
C GLY A 360 -7.63 -20.47 -2.62
N ILE A 361 -6.41 -19.99 -2.35
CA ILE A 361 -5.28 -20.82 -1.91
C ILE A 361 -5.48 -21.28 -0.46
N MET A 362 -5.95 -20.40 0.42
CA MET A 362 -6.07 -20.66 1.86
C MET A 362 -7.44 -21.23 2.27
N LYS A 363 -8.27 -21.63 1.30
CA LYS A 363 -9.63 -22.12 1.54
C LYS A 363 -9.68 -23.30 2.54
N ASP A 364 -8.75 -24.24 2.38
CA ASP A 364 -8.71 -25.49 3.15
C ASP A 364 -7.74 -25.43 4.35
N ALA A 365 -7.14 -24.27 4.64
CA ALA A 365 -6.20 -24.06 5.73
C ALA A 365 -6.91 -23.50 6.98
N PRO A 366 -7.33 -24.32 7.97
CA PRO A 366 -8.11 -23.85 9.11
C PRO A 366 -7.34 -22.84 9.97
N GLU A 367 -6.01 -22.92 10.03
CA GLU A 367 -5.15 -22.00 10.79
C GLU A 367 -5.10 -20.57 10.21
N PHE A 368 -5.58 -20.37 8.98
CA PHE A 368 -5.62 -19.06 8.35
C PHE A 368 -6.86 -18.26 8.75
N TRP A 369 -7.97 -18.96 9.02
CA TRP A 369 -9.25 -18.32 9.33
C TRP A 369 -9.42 -18.18 10.83
N ILE A 370 -9.84 -17.00 11.28
CA ILE A 370 -10.33 -16.85 12.65
C ILE A 370 -11.68 -17.57 12.69
N SER A 371 -11.78 -18.67 13.44
CA SER A 371 -13.03 -19.40 13.53
C SER A 371 -14.00 -18.70 14.48
N ARG A 372 -15.30 -18.94 14.28
CA ARG A 372 -16.31 -18.47 15.23
C ARG A 372 -16.09 -19.02 16.64
N GLN A 373 -15.54 -20.24 16.76
CA GLN A 373 -15.25 -20.83 18.07
C GLN A 373 -14.16 -20.04 18.79
N ASP A 374 -13.08 -19.68 18.09
CA ASP A 374 -12.02 -18.83 18.66
C ASP A 374 -12.57 -17.48 19.13
N TYR A 375 -13.49 -16.89 18.35
CA TYR A 375 -14.15 -15.64 18.74
C TYR A 375 -15.04 -15.79 19.98
N LEU A 376 -15.77 -16.90 20.13
CA LEU A 376 -16.61 -17.12 21.31
C LEU A 376 -15.78 -17.38 22.57
N GLU A 377 -14.57 -17.94 22.43
CA GLU A 377 -13.67 -18.24 23.55
C GLU A 377 -12.83 -17.03 23.99
N GLU A 378 -12.25 -16.29 23.04
CA GLU A 378 -11.32 -15.18 23.32
C GLU A 378 -11.91 -13.79 23.05
N GLY A 379 -13.12 -13.73 22.50
CA GLY A 379 -13.74 -12.50 22.03
C GLY A 379 -12.94 -11.86 20.90
N VAL A 380 -12.90 -10.53 20.92
CA VAL A 380 -12.18 -9.69 19.96
C VAL A 380 -10.65 -9.85 20.03
N SER A 381 -10.12 -10.39 21.14
CA SER A 381 -8.68 -10.56 21.36
C SER A 381 -8.02 -11.51 20.35
N CYS A 382 -8.80 -12.35 19.66
CA CYS A 382 -8.34 -13.27 18.63
C CYS A 382 -7.59 -12.56 17.48
N LEU A 383 -7.85 -11.26 17.26
CA LEU A 383 -7.18 -10.45 16.23
C LEU A 383 -5.69 -10.23 16.51
N SER A 384 -5.28 -10.25 17.78
CA SER A 384 -3.87 -10.10 18.18
C SER A 384 -2.97 -11.24 17.68
N LYS A 385 -3.55 -12.40 17.34
CA LYS A 385 -2.82 -13.56 16.81
C LYS A 385 -2.27 -13.36 15.40
N PHE A 386 -2.90 -12.48 14.60
CA PHE A 386 -2.58 -12.32 13.17
C PHE A 386 -1.97 -10.96 12.82
N ASP A 387 -2.04 -9.99 13.72
CA ASP A 387 -1.42 -8.69 13.51
C ASP A 387 -0.19 -8.52 14.42
N PRO A 388 1.03 -8.79 13.93
CA PRO A 388 2.24 -8.49 14.68
C PRO A 388 2.44 -6.98 14.91
N SER A 389 1.71 -6.09 14.22
CA SER A 389 1.70 -4.65 14.52
C SER A 389 0.77 -4.28 15.68
N LEU A 390 -0.13 -5.18 16.09
CA LEU A 390 -0.95 -5.08 17.30
C LEU A 390 -0.23 -5.60 18.56
N THR A 391 0.95 -6.22 18.43
CA THR A 391 1.86 -6.22 19.59
C THR A 391 2.41 -4.82 19.72
N ASP A 392 1.80 -4.04 20.62
CA ASP A 392 2.31 -2.78 21.15
C ASP A 392 3.83 -2.81 21.13
N SER A 393 4.42 -1.98 20.26
CA SER A 393 5.86 -1.69 20.20
C SER A 393 6.77 -2.91 20.33
N THR A 394 7.36 -3.38 19.23
CA THR A 394 8.65 -4.09 19.31
C THR A 394 9.72 -3.15 19.89
N GLU A 395 9.70 -2.95 21.20
CA GLU A 395 10.81 -2.42 21.96
C GLU A 395 11.90 -3.49 21.91
N LEU A 396 12.92 -3.25 21.08
CA LEU A 396 14.16 -4.00 21.15
C LEU A 396 14.90 -3.57 22.42
N TRP A 397 14.87 -4.43 23.43
CA TRP A 397 15.65 -4.24 24.65
C TRP A 397 17.09 -4.67 24.41
N LEU A 398 17.99 -3.69 24.25
CA LEU A 398 19.44 -3.92 24.24
C LEU A 398 19.94 -4.00 25.67
N LEU A 399 20.35 -5.19 26.10
CA LEU A 399 20.98 -5.42 27.41
C LEU A 399 22.50 -5.29 27.25
N GLN A 400 23.08 -4.26 27.86
CA GLN A 400 24.54 -4.08 27.94
C GLN A 400 25.09 -5.03 29.01
N TRP A 401 26.07 -5.86 28.65
CA TRP A 401 26.65 -6.87 29.55
C TRP A 401 28.16 -6.71 29.70
N PRO A 402 28.71 -6.75 30.94
CA PRO A 402 30.15 -6.66 31.18
C PRO A 402 30.92 -7.82 30.52
N LYS A 403 32.08 -7.52 29.95
CA LYS A 403 32.87 -8.47 29.14
C LYS A 403 33.38 -9.69 29.91
N ASP A 404 33.47 -9.57 31.24
CA ASP A 404 34.16 -10.54 32.11
C ASP A 404 33.20 -11.41 32.93
N GLN A 405 31.89 -11.36 32.67
CA GLN A 405 30.91 -12.22 33.32
C GLN A 405 30.16 -13.07 32.29
N VAL A 406 30.04 -14.37 32.54
CA VAL A 406 29.13 -15.25 31.78
C VAL A 406 27.73 -15.04 32.39
N PRO A 407 26.66 -14.84 31.58
CA PRO A 407 25.32 -14.69 32.11
C PRO A 407 24.80 -16.05 32.59
N ASP A 408 25.15 -16.41 33.84
CA ASP A 408 24.55 -17.53 34.54
C ASP A 408 23.54 -16.99 35.55
N PHE A 409 22.25 -17.18 35.26
CA PHE A 409 21.15 -16.70 36.09
C PHE A 409 20.74 -17.77 37.09
N GLU A 410 21.69 -18.22 37.94
CA GLU A 410 21.52 -19.18 39.05
C GLU A 410 20.54 -18.68 40.15
N GLY A 411 19.33 -18.27 39.78
CA GLY A 411 18.30 -17.81 40.72
C GLY A 411 18.63 -16.52 41.48
N LYS A 412 19.70 -15.80 41.12
CA LYS A 412 20.07 -14.53 41.78
C LYS A 412 19.24 -13.36 41.25
N GLN A 413 18.64 -12.63 42.19
CA GLN A 413 17.95 -11.37 41.93
C GLN A 413 19.00 -10.33 41.51
N LEU A 414 18.91 -9.87 40.26
CA LEU A 414 19.77 -8.83 39.71
C LEU A 414 18.93 -7.60 39.41
N SER A 415 19.34 -6.46 39.96
CA SER A 415 18.76 -5.16 39.64
C SER A 415 19.53 -4.61 38.44
N LEU A 416 18.88 -4.58 37.28
CA LEU A 416 19.47 -4.08 36.05
C LEU A 416 18.94 -2.68 35.76
N ASP A 417 19.85 -1.76 35.43
CA ASP A 417 19.50 -0.43 34.96
C ASP A 417 19.31 -0.45 33.45
N PHE A 418 18.07 -0.24 33.01
CA PHE A 418 17.76 -0.21 31.59
C PHE A 418 17.88 1.20 31.05
N ILE A 419 18.55 1.30 29.89
CA ILE A 419 18.52 2.51 29.07
C ILE A 419 17.41 2.32 28.04
N VAL A 420 16.27 2.98 28.27
CA VAL A 420 15.17 2.98 27.30
C VAL A 420 15.48 4.01 26.21
N MET A 421 15.75 3.57 24.99
CA MET A 421 15.77 4.46 23.82
C MET A 421 14.39 4.48 23.17
N MET A 422 13.64 5.54 23.43
CA MET A 422 12.37 5.82 22.76
C MET A 422 12.65 6.51 21.42
N GLY A 423 12.42 5.82 20.31
CA GLY A 423 12.20 6.44 19.00
C GLY A 423 13.37 6.48 18.02
N SER A 424 12.96 6.62 16.76
CA SER A 424 13.63 6.60 15.45
C SER A 424 15.03 7.22 15.37
N CYS A 425 15.88 6.59 14.56
CA CYS A 425 17.17 7.12 14.11
C CYS A 425 17.02 8.46 13.38
N ALA A 426 17.07 9.57 14.12
CA ALA A 426 17.46 10.88 13.63
C ALA A 426 18.05 11.70 14.78
N LEU A 427 19.24 12.23 14.52
CA LEU A 427 20.12 13.04 15.35
C LEU A 427 19.39 13.98 16.35
N LEU A 428 19.07 13.54 17.58
CA LEU A 428 18.65 14.39 18.70
C LEU A 428 18.91 13.67 20.02
N LYS A 429 19.50 14.37 21.00
CA LYS A 429 19.94 13.83 22.31
C LYS A 429 18.83 12.98 22.97
N PRO A 430 19.01 11.66 23.17
CA PRO A 430 18.02 10.85 23.86
C PRO A 430 17.96 11.29 25.33
N ARG A 431 16.75 11.58 25.84
CA ARG A 431 16.51 11.69 27.29
C ARG A 431 16.64 10.27 27.88
N LEU A 432 17.77 9.98 28.51
CA LEU A 432 17.95 8.74 29.27
C LEU A 432 16.96 8.72 30.44
N VAL A 433 16.00 7.79 30.40
CA VAL A 433 15.20 7.43 31.57
C VAL A 433 15.76 6.12 32.11
N ARG A 434 16.32 6.17 33.30
CA ARG A 434 16.87 5.00 34.00
C ARG A 434 15.71 4.32 34.75
N LYS A 435 15.36 3.09 34.38
CA LYS A 435 14.38 2.26 35.10
C LYS A 435 15.08 1.00 35.59
N SER A 436 14.87 0.65 36.86
CA SER A 436 15.42 -0.55 37.48
C SER A 436 14.34 -1.63 37.56
N PHE A 437 14.66 -2.84 37.15
CA PHE A 437 13.76 -3.99 37.22
C PHE A 437 14.43 -5.16 37.93
N ASP A 438 13.61 -5.98 38.58
CA ASP A 438 14.04 -7.19 39.27
C ASP A 438 13.83 -8.41 38.36
N VAL A 439 14.92 -9.14 38.10
CA VAL A 439 14.88 -10.40 37.35
C VAL A 439 14.67 -11.55 38.33
N VAL A 440 13.59 -12.32 38.17
CA VAL A 440 13.33 -13.51 38.98
C VAL A 440 13.22 -14.73 38.07
N SER A 441 14.15 -15.66 38.21
CA SER A 441 14.02 -17.00 37.62
C SER A 441 12.95 -17.75 38.41
N PHE A 442 11.74 -17.86 37.84
CA PHE A 442 10.66 -18.61 38.49
C PHE A 442 10.83 -20.11 38.18
N ALA A 443 11.10 -20.91 39.21
CA ALA A 443 11.20 -22.35 39.11
C ALA A 443 9.81 -22.99 38.91
N ALA A 444 9.21 -22.88 37.71
CA ALA A 444 8.03 -23.67 37.36
C ALA A 444 7.99 -24.07 35.86
N ARG A 445 8.12 -25.39 35.64
CA ARG A 445 7.69 -26.24 34.51
C ARG A 445 8.05 -25.91 33.06
N GLU A 446 8.65 -24.77 32.72
CA GLU A 446 9.19 -24.52 31.37
C GLU A 446 10.61 -23.92 31.42
N PRO A 447 11.67 -24.68 31.12
CA PRO A 447 13.07 -24.28 31.33
C PRO A 447 13.61 -23.22 30.33
N LYS A 448 12.74 -22.44 29.67
CA LYS A 448 13.13 -21.49 28.60
C LYS A 448 12.49 -20.09 28.69
N SER A 449 11.75 -19.76 29.75
CA SER A 449 11.11 -18.45 29.89
C SER A 449 11.71 -17.63 31.03
N THR A 450 12.24 -16.44 30.72
CA THR A 450 12.66 -15.43 31.71
C THR A 450 11.52 -14.43 31.91
N VAL A 451 11.20 -14.07 33.16
CA VAL A 451 10.14 -13.12 33.53
C VAL A 451 10.76 -11.93 34.27
N PHE A 452 10.35 -10.71 33.90
CA PHE A 452 10.79 -9.47 34.57
C PHE A 452 9.65 -8.93 35.44
N LEU A 453 9.97 -8.53 36.66
CA LEU A 453 9.03 -7.88 37.58
C LEU A 453 9.45 -6.42 37.79
N SER A 454 8.48 -5.50 37.78
CA SER A 454 8.73 -4.10 38.13
C SER A 454 8.89 -3.98 39.65
N SER A 455 9.91 -3.24 40.08
CA SER A 455 10.27 -3.07 41.50
C SER A 455 9.32 -2.13 42.30
N ALA A 456 8.21 -1.68 41.69
CA ALA A 456 7.21 -0.85 42.39
C ALA A 456 6.24 -1.72 43.21
N ALA A 457 5.83 -1.20 44.37
CA ALA A 457 5.09 -1.91 45.43
C ALA A 457 3.69 -2.47 45.05
N ASP A 458 3.22 -2.27 43.82
CA ASP A 458 2.02 -2.92 43.25
C ASP A 458 2.43 -3.68 41.98
N SER A 459 2.82 -4.94 42.16
CA SER A 459 3.44 -5.77 41.11
C SER A 459 2.38 -6.39 40.18
N LYS A 460 2.27 -5.88 38.95
CA LYS A 460 1.65 -6.61 37.82
C LYS A 460 2.73 -7.41 37.08
N ILE A 461 2.45 -8.70 36.83
CA ILE A 461 3.25 -9.55 35.94
C ILE A 461 3.12 -9.00 34.52
N LEU A 462 4.21 -8.50 33.93
CA LEU A 462 4.22 -7.93 32.57
C LEU A 462 4.31 -8.98 31.43
N GLY A 463 4.04 -10.25 31.74
CA GLY A 463 3.87 -11.32 30.76
C GLY A 463 5.09 -12.21 30.52
N LYS A 464 4.84 -13.40 29.97
CA LYS A 464 5.85 -14.38 29.53
C LYS A 464 6.58 -13.81 28.31
N ILE A 465 7.91 -13.61 28.38
CA ILE A 465 8.69 -13.23 27.19
C ILE A 465 9.00 -14.48 26.37
N THR A 466 8.36 -14.60 25.21
CA THR A 466 8.61 -15.65 24.20
C THR A 466 9.41 -15.14 22.99
N ARG A 467 10.26 -14.11 23.13
CA ARG A 467 10.98 -13.49 21.99
C ARG A 467 12.50 -13.32 22.24
N ARG A 468 13.28 -13.43 21.15
CA ARG A 468 14.77 -13.42 21.09
C ARG A 468 15.38 -12.19 21.79
N VAL A 469 16.20 -12.41 22.79
CA VAL A 469 17.11 -11.41 23.37
C VAL A 469 18.45 -11.48 22.63
N SER A 470 18.92 -10.35 22.08
CA SER A 470 20.24 -10.26 21.44
C SER A 470 21.18 -9.46 22.35
N PHE A 471 22.24 -10.11 22.83
CA PHE A 471 23.31 -9.45 23.56
C PHE A 471 24.21 -8.69 22.58
N VAL A 472 24.36 -7.37 22.76
CA VAL A 472 25.24 -6.54 21.93
C VAL A 472 26.23 -5.81 22.85
N HIS A 473 27.52 -5.96 22.57
CA HIS A 473 28.58 -5.27 23.31
C HIS A 473 28.90 -3.93 22.65
N TYR A 474 28.88 -2.85 23.42
CA TYR A 474 29.52 -1.58 23.08
C TYR A 474 30.66 -1.30 24.07
N LEU A 475 31.76 -0.75 23.56
CA LEU A 475 32.87 -0.25 24.39
C LEU A 475 32.45 1.08 25.04
N ASP A 476 32.72 1.24 26.33
CA ASP A 476 32.47 2.50 27.00
C ASP A 476 33.36 3.62 26.43
N PRO A 477 32.84 4.86 26.27
CA PRO A 477 33.62 5.99 25.73
C PRO A 477 34.86 6.36 26.57
N ILE A 478 34.94 5.88 27.81
CA ILE A 478 36.00 6.17 28.77
C ILE A 478 37.17 5.18 28.63
N GLU A 479 36.95 4.03 27.99
CA GLU A 479 37.95 2.95 27.86
C GLU A 479 38.72 2.98 26.53
N VAL A 480 38.53 4.00 25.69
CA VAL A 480 39.31 4.13 24.44
C VAL A 480 40.70 4.71 24.77
N PRO A 481 41.81 3.96 24.58
CA PRO A 481 43.15 4.50 24.74
C PRO A 481 43.37 5.60 23.68
N LYS A 482 43.84 6.78 24.10
CA LYS A 482 43.99 7.97 23.24
C LYS A 482 44.95 7.80 22.06
N GLU A 483 45.66 6.68 21.93
CA GLU A 483 46.68 6.45 20.90
C GLU A 483 46.15 5.91 19.56
N ASP A 484 44.92 5.39 19.49
CA ASP A 484 44.44 4.66 18.29
C ASP A 484 43.44 5.42 17.40
N THR A 485 43.40 6.75 17.48
CA THR A 485 42.54 7.59 16.63
C THR A 485 42.90 7.54 15.13
N LYS A 486 44.14 7.12 14.78
CA LYS A 486 44.54 6.90 13.37
C LYS A 486 44.03 5.58 12.79
N ARG A 487 43.91 4.52 13.60
CA ARG A 487 43.38 3.21 13.15
C ARG A 487 41.87 3.20 12.98
N LEU A 488 41.14 3.93 13.83
CA LEU A 488 39.68 4.08 13.75
C LEU A 488 39.23 4.79 12.45
N LYS A 489 39.99 5.77 11.95
CA LYS A 489 39.72 6.39 10.63
C LYS A 489 39.92 5.40 9.47
N GLN A 490 40.93 4.53 9.54
CA GLN A 490 41.16 3.51 8.50
C GLN A 490 40.10 2.39 8.51
N LEU A 491 39.49 2.07 9.65
CA LEU A 491 38.40 1.09 9.74
C LEU A 491 37.07 1.64 9.18
N TYR A 492 36.80 2.94 9.36
CA TYR A 492 35.63 3.60 8.76
C TYR A 492 35.75 3.78 7.24
N GLU A 493 36.96 3.89 6.69
CA GLU A 493 37.16 3.98 5.23
C GLU A 493 37.24 2.61 4.53
N ARG A 494 37.56 1.51 5.25
CA ARG A 494 37.69 0.16 4.66
C ARG A 494 36.47 -0.74 4.73
N SER A 495 35.41 -0.40 5.46
CA SER A 495 34.14 -1.15 5.46
C SER A 495 33.28 -0.92 4.20
N SER A 496 33.86 -0.38 3.13
CA SER A 496 33.23 -0.27 1.80
C SER A 496 33.53 -1.47 0.89
N THR A 497 34.29 -2.47 1.33
CA THR A 497 34.50 -3.72 0.59
C THR A 497 34.72 -4.91 1.52
N THR A 498 34.14 -6.06 1.15
CA THR A 498 34.32 -7.43 1.69
C THR A 498 33.27 -7.92 2.71
N SER A 499 32.18 -8.45 2.17
CA SER A 499 31.29 -9.43 2.78
C SER A 499 31.94 -10.80 2.87
N LEU A 500 31.97 -11.43 4.05
CA LEU A 500 32.13 -12.89 4.19
C LEU A 500 31.22 -13.42 5.30
N THR A 501 30.09 -13.95 4.87
CA THR A 501 29.19 -14.85 5.61
C THR A 501 29.87 -16.19 5.85
N LYS A 502 30.01 -16.63 7.10
CA LYS A 502 30.06 -18.04 7.49
C LYS A 502 29.52 -18.23 8.90
N SER A 503 28.34 -18.81 9.03
CA SER A 503 28.09 -19.86 10.02
C SER A 503 26.91 -20.71 9.54
N ALA A 504 27.16 -22.01 9.53
CA ALA A 504 26.27 -23.06 9.08
C ALA A 504 25.44 -23.58 10.26
N TYR A 505 24.16 -23.88 10.03
CA TYR A 505 23.46 -24.96 10.73
C TYR A 505 22.56 -25.69 9.73
N ASN A 506 22.95 -26.93 9.45
CA ASN A 506 22.20 -27.89 8.63
C ASN A 506 20.99 -28.42 9.41
N PHE A 507 19.82 -28.43 8.79
CA PHE A 507 18.74 -29.35 9.13
C PHE A 507 18.80 -30.55 8.18
N ALA A 508 18.79 -31.76 8.74
CA ALA A 508 18.78 -33.01 8.00
C ALA A 508 17.35 -33.35 7.54
N THR A 509 17.21 -33.74 6.28
CA THR A 509 16.07 -34.51 5.75
C THR A 509 16.59 -35.85 5.22
N PRO A 510 15.91 -36.99 5.46
CA PRO A 510 16.39 -38.28 4.99
C PRO A 510 15.72 -38.66 3.66
N THR A 511 16.50 -38.83 2.61
CA THR A 511 16.07 -39.61 1.44
C THR A 511 17.19 -40.54 0.98
N LYS A 512 16.97 -41.84 1.20
CA LYS A 512 17.77 -42.94 0.63
C LYS A 512 17.52 -43.02 -0.87
N SER A 513 18.58 -43.02 -1.68
CA SER A 513 18.60 -43.76 -2.95
C SER A 513 20.04 -44.01 -3.39
N THR A 514 20.40 -45.30 -3.40
CA THR A 514 21.64 -45.90 -3.87
C THR A 514 21.83 -45.74 -5.38
N ARG A 515 22.99 -45.20 -5.79
CA ARG A 515 23.61 -45.51 -7.11
C ARG A 515 24.46 -46.76 -6.98
N PRO A 516 24.76 -47.44 -8.11
CA PRO A 516 26.17 -47.47 -8.48
C PRO A 516 26.43 -47.34 -9.99
N GLY A 517 27.40 -46.46 -10.32
CA GLY A 517 28.62 -46.80 -11.08
C GLY A 517 28.59 -47.05 -12.60
N PRO A 518 29.69 -46.75 -13.33
CA PRO A 518 29.67 -46.46 -14.77
C PRO A 518 30.43 -47.47 -15.65
N SER A 519 30.21 -47.46 -16.97
CA SER A 519 31.14 -48.05 -17.96
C SER A 519 31.05 -47.45 -19.37
N SER A 520 32.22 -47.00 -19.84
CA SER A 520 32.79 -46.85 -21.20
C SER A 520 31.99 -47.27 -22.46
N GLY A 521 32.15 -46.51 -23.55
CA GLY A 521 31.94 -46.99 -24.93
C GLY A 521 32.10 -45.91 -26.02
N ARG A 522 32.89 -46.21 -27.06
CA ARG A 522 33.37 -45.37 -28.19
C ARG A 522 32.36 -45.12 -29.33
N ALA A 523 32.68 -44.09 -30.16
CA ALA A 523 32.51 -43.96 -31.63
C ALA A 523 31.06 -43.85 -32.20
N SER A 524 30.71 -43.19 -33.30
CA SER A 524 31.37 -42.42 -34.38
C SER A 524 30.28 -41.78 -35.30
N THR A 525 30.66 -40.74 -36.06
CA THR A 525 30.20 -40.34 -37.43
C THR A 525 28.69 -40.15 -37.75
N HIS A 526 28.29 -38.93 -38.13
CA HIS A 526 28.03 -38.56 -39.54
C HIS A 526 27.64 -37.07 -39.74
N SER A 527 28.04 -36.59 -40.91
CA SER A 527 28.01 -35.26 -41.52
C SER A 527 26.69 -34.86 -42.21
N SER A 528 26.41 -33.54 -42.30
CA SER A 528 26.04 -32.76 -43.52
C SER A 528 25.49 -31.40 -43.08
N ASP A 529 26.22 -30.30 -43.23
CA ASP A 529 26.40 -29.44 -44.43
C ASP A 529 25.10 -28.97 -45.11
N ARG A 530 24.82 -27.66 -44.96
CA ARG A 530 24.53 -26.73 -46.07
C ARG A 530 24.79 -25.28 -45.68
N ARG A 531 25.80 -24.69 -46.32
CA ARG A 531 26.16 -23.26 -46.41
C ARG A 531 25.39 -22.60 -47.57
N SER A 532 25.23 -21.28 -47.46
CA SER A 532 25.46 -20.21 -48.48
C SER A 532 24.36 -19.13 -48.39
N SER A 533 24.57 -17.82 -48.50
CA SER A 533 25.74 -16.94 -48.60
C SER A 533 25.23 -15.48 -48.71
N LEU A 534 25.95 -14.55 -48.07
CA LEU A 534 26.34 -13.18 -48.48
C LEU A 534 25.40 -12.25 -49.28
N SER A 535 25.23 -11.02 -48.76
CA SER A 535 25.62 -9.78 -49.48
C SER A 535 25.80 -8.59 -48.53
N GLU A 536 26.90 -7.88 -48.72
CA GLU A 536 27.43 -6.72 -47.99
C GLU A 536 26.90 -5.34 -48.47
N GLU A 537 27.24 -4.32 -47.65
CA GLU A 537 27.46 -2.90 -47.98
C GLU A 537 26.28 -1.92 -48.19
N LYS A 538 26.19 -0.93 -47.27
CA LYS A 538 26.66 0.44 -47.56
C LYS A 538 26.69 1.34 -46.31
N VAL A 539 27.89 1.83 -46.02
CA VAL A 539 28.21 2.95 -45.12
C VAL A 539 28.14 4.25 -45.94
N LEU A 540 27.52 5.29 -45.40
CA LEU A 540 27.74 6.68 -45.86
C LEU A 540 27.81 7.61 -44.64
N SER A 541 28.89 8.40 -44.62
CA SER A 541 29.27 9.37 -43.60
C SER A 541 29.24 10.80 -44.17
N TYR A 542 29.39 11.77 -43.25
CA TYR A 542 29.67 13.21 -43.39
C TYR A 542 28.50 14.18 -43.68
N LYS A 543 28.28 15.17 -42.79
CA LYS A 543 29.06 16.44 -42.76
C LYS A 543 28.75 17.30 -41.53
N GLU A 544 29.81 17.80 -40.91
CA GLU A 544 29.84 18.92 -39.96
C GLU A 544 29.46 20.24 -40.66
N TYR A 545 28.79 21.14 -39.93
CA TYR A 545 28.85 22.58 -40.17
C TYR A 545 29.19 23.31 -38.86
N LYS A 546 30.42 23.86 -38.82
CA LYS A 546 30.84 24.89 -37.87
C LYS A 546 30.50 26.27 -38.46
N THR A 547 29.83 27.12 -37.70
CA THR A 547 29.95 28.58 -37.82
C THR A 547 30.07 29.21 -36.42
N ARG A 548 30.82 30.31 -36.38
CA ARG A 548 31.52 30.94 -35.25
C ARG A 548 30.63 31.96 -34.47
N PRO A 549 31.11 32.49 -33.33
CA PRO A 549 30.29 33.05 -32.26
C PRO A 549 30.02 34.55 -32.41
N ASN A 550 28.88 35.03 -31.90
CA ASN A 550 28.62 36.46 -31.71
C ASN A 550 28.59 36.84 -30.23
N LYS A 551 29.46 37.79 -29.89
CA LYS A 551 29.49 38.53 -28.63
C LYS A 551 28.33 39.52 -28.57
N THR A 552 27.65 39.64 -27.44
CA THR A 552 26.96 40.88 -27.01
C THR A 552 26.73 40.87 -25.50
N ARG A 553 26.65 42.06 -24.93
CA ARG A 553 27.01 42.51 -23.57
C ARG A 553 25.97 42.22 -22.46
N PRO A 554 26.35 42.29 -21.18
CA PRO A 554 25.41 42.21 -20.05
C PRO A 554 24.70 43.56 -19.82
N ILE A 555 23.38 43.51 -19.59
CA ILE A 555 22.57 44.67 -19.16
C ILE A 555 22.38 44.57 -17.64
N LYS A 556 22.89 45.60 -16.95
CA LYS A 556 22.57 45.91 -15.54
C LYS A 556 21.18 46.53 -15.48
N TRP A 557 20.37 46.15 -14.50
CA TRP A 557 19.22 46.93 -14.06
C TRP A 557 19.52 47.54 -12.70
N SER A 558 19.50 48.87 -12.67
CA SER A 558 19.48 49.73 -11.49
C SER A 558 18.03 49.92 -11.02
N GLY A 559 17.88 50.24 -9.73
CA GLY A 559 16.62 50.18 -9.00
C GLY A 559 15.50 51.12 -9.46
N LEU A 560 14.30 50.71 -9.04
CA LEU A 560 13.34 51.51 -8.29
C LEU A 560 12.67 50.59 -7.26
#